data_AF-A0A3N6NL59-F1
#
_entry.id   AF-A0A3N6NL59-F1
#
_cell.length_a   1.000
_cell.length_b   1.000
_cell.length_c   1.000
_cell.angle_alpha   90.00
_cell.angle_beta   90.00
_cell.angle_gamma   90.00
#
_symmetry.space_group_name_H-M   'P 1'
#
loop_
_entity.id
_entity.type
_entity.pdbx_description
1 polymer ?
#
loop_
_entity_poly.entity_id
_entity_poly.type
_entity_poly.pdbx_seq_one_letter_code
_entity_poly.pdbx_strand_id
1 'polypeptide(L)' 'MNVPTDRLLLMLVVATGFAILVGGWAAALVHAEATGWEELALRAGIGATFFLVLLGAWSVFTGIDRETA' A
#
# COMPACT_ATOMS: atom_id res chain seq x y z
N MET A 1 -23.07 -7.65 -3.80
CA MET A 1 -21.72 -7.21 -4.23
C MET A 1 -21.17 -8.28 -5.15
N ASN A 2 -21.31 -8.10 -6.47
CA ASN A 2 -20.59 -8.91 -7.45
C ASN A 2 -19.39 -8.07 -7.90
N VAL A 3 -18.38 -7.94 -7.02
CA VAL A 3 -17.10 -7.38 -7.46
C VAL A 3 -16.46 -8.47 -8.32
N PRO A 4 -16.15 -8.22 -9.60
CA PRO A 4 -15.56 -9.24 -10.46
C PRO A 4 -14.26 -9.73 -9.82
N THR A 5 -14.17 -11.03 -9.57
CA THR A 5 -13.05 -11.69 -8.88
C THR A 5 -11.69 -11.29 -9.46
N ASP A 6 -11.62 -11.09 -10.77
CA ASP A 6 -10.43 -10.65 -11.50
C ASP A 6 -9.87 -9.31 -11.01
N ARG A 7 -10.75 -8.40 -10.59
CA ARG A 7 -10.38 -7.07 -10.10
C ARG A 7 -9.78 -7.12 -8.70
N LEU A 8 -10.29 -8.01 -7.85
CA LEU A 8 -9.69 -8.27 -6.53
C LEU A 8 -8.32 -8.92 -6.67
N LEU A 9 -8.16 -9.85 -7.61
CA LEU A 9 -6.87 -10.50 -7.90
C LEU A 9 -5.83 -9.50 -8.41
N LEU A 10 -6.20 -8.65 -9.38
CA LEU A 10 -5.31 -7.60 -9.90
C LEU A 10 -4.89 -6.63 -8.79
N MET A 11 -5.84 -6.21 -7.96
CA MET A 11 -5.52 -5.30 -6.86
C MET A 11 -4.61 -5.97 -5.82
N LEU A 12 -4.83 -7.25 -5.51
CA LEU A 12 -3.98 -8.02 -4.62
C LEU A 12 -2.54 -8.09 -5.17
N VAL A 13 -2.37 -8.37 -6.46
CA VAL A 13 -1.05 -8.45 -7.10
C VAL A 13 -0.35 -7.09 -7.06
N VAL A 14 -1.03 -6.01 -7.45
CA VAL A 14 -0.46 -4.65 -7.43
C VAL A 14 -0.10 -4.21 -6.02
N ALA A 15 -1.00 -4.43 -5.05
CA ALA A 15 -0.77 -4.10 -3.65
C ALA A 15 0.43 -4.87 -3.08
N THR A 16 0.53 -6.17 -3.37
CA THR A 16 1.62 -7.01 -2.88
C THR A 16 2.96 -6.62 -3.52
N GLY A 17 2.98 -6.39 -4.84
CA GLY A 17 4.19 -5.92 -5.54
C GLY A 17 4.67 -4.57 -5.01
N PHE A 18 3.75 -3.63 -4.80
CA PHE A 18 4.05 -2.34 -4.21
C PHE A 18 4.57 -2.47 -2.76
N ALA A 19 3.96 -3.33 -1.95
CA ALA A 19 4.38 -3.61 -0.57
C ALA A 19 5.81 -4.13 -0.49
N ILE A 20 6.17 -5.07 -1.36
CA ILE A 20 7.51 -5.67 -1.37
C ILE A 20 8.55 -4.64 -1.80
N LEU A 21 8.31 -3.93 -2.91
CA LEU A 21 9.28 -2.98 -3.47
C LEU A 21 9.46 -1.76 -2.56
N VAL A 22 8.36 -1.11 -2.18
CA VAL A 22 8.41 0.14 -1.42
C VAL A 22 8.58 -0.11 0.06
N GLY A 23 7.85 -1.10 0.62
CA GLY A 23 7.96 -1.45 2.03
C GLY A 23 9.31 -2.05 2.38
N GLY A 24 9.84 -2.95 1.54
CA GLY A 24 11.17 -3.54 1.74
C GLY A 24 12.28 -2.50 1.68
N TRP A 25 12.24 -1.60 0.69
CA TRP A 25 13.19 -0.50 0.57
C TRP A 25 13.11 0.50 1.73
N ALA A 26 11.90 0.93 2.09
CA ALA A 26 11.70 1.92 3.16
C ALA A 26 12.08 1.35 4.55
N ALA A 27 11.78 0.08 4.81
CA ALA A 27 12.19 -0.57 6.07
C ALA A 27 13.71 -0.72 6.18
N ALA A 28 14.39 -1.05 5.07
CA ALA A 28 15.85 -1.15 5.03
C ALA A 28 16.53 0.20 5.29
N LEU A 29 16.01 1.29 4.72
CA LEU A 29 16.51 2.65 4.96
C LEU A 29 16.36 3.07 6.42
N VAL A 30 15.18 2.86 7.01
CA VAL A 30 14.94 3.22 8.40
C VAL A 30 15.87 2.47 9.34
N HIS A 31 16.12 1.19 9.07
CA HIS A 31 17.06 0.40 9.86
C HIS A 31 18.53 0.82 9.68
N ALA A 32 18.88 1.41 8.54
CA ALA A 32 20.22 1.90 8.27
C ALA A 32 20.51 3.27 8.92
N GLU A 33 19.50 4.14 9.05
CA GLU A 33 19.69 5.54 9.49
C GLU A 33 19.21 5.85 10.91
N ALA A 34 18.23 5.11 11.46
CA ALA A 34 17.62 5.45 12.75
C ALA A 34 17.75 4.30 13.76
N THR A 35 17.97 4.64 15.03
CA THR A 35 17.99 3.67 16.14
C THR A 35 17.09 4.14 17.29
N GLY A 36 16.40 3.21 17.94
CA GLY A 36 15.59 3.50 19.13
C GLY A 36 14.16 3.94 18.83
N TRP A 37 13.65 4.97 19.53
CA TRP A 37 12.25 5.41 19.40
C TRP A 37 11.92 6.05 18.05
N GLU A 38 12.91 6.66 17.39
CA GLU A 38 12.75 7.25 16.05
C GLU A 38 12.52 6.17 14.99
N GLU A 39 13.21 5.04 15.06
CA GLU A 39 13.01 3.89 14.18
C GLU A 39 11.56 3.38 14.28
N LEU A 40 11.03 3.28 15.50
CA LEU A 40 9.65 2.84 15.72
C LEU A 40 8.64 3.81 15.11
N ALA A 41 8.83 5.12 15.32
CA ALA A 41 7.97 6.16 14.77
C ALA A 41 8.00 6.18 13.23
N LEU A 42 9.20 6.05 12.64
CA LEU A 42 9.40 5.99 11.18
C LEU A 42 8.74 4.75 10.57
N ARG A 43 8.91 3.57 11.18
CA ARG A 43 8.25 2.33 10.71
C ARG A 43 6.73 2.43 10.80
N ALA A 44 6.20 2.97 11.89
CA ALA A 44 4.78 3.20 12.04
C ALA A 44 4.25 4.18 11.00
N GLY A 45 5.00 5.26 10.73
CA GLY A 45 4.70 6.24 9.68
C GLY A 45 4.65 5.61 8.29
N ILE A 46 5.66 4.81 7.92
CA ILE A 46 5.69 4.09 6.64
C ILE A 46 4.48 3.16 6.51
N GLY A 47 4.15 2.41 7.57
CA GLY A 47 2.97 1.55 7.59
C GLY A 47 1.68 2.34 7.38
N ALA A 48 1.51 3.46 8.08
CA ALA A 48 0.34 4.33 7.93
C ALA A 48 0.24 4.90 6.49
N THR A 49 1.36 5.40 5.94
CA THR A 49 1.41 5.89 4.56
C THR A 49 1.08 4.80 3.55
N PHE A 50 1.57 3.58 3.75
CA PHE A 50 1.26 2.44 2.89
C PHE A 50 -0.25 2.16 2.86
N PHE A 51 -0.91 2.16 4.01
CA PHE A 51 -2.37 1.99 4.07
C PHE A 51 -3.13 3.13 3.39
N LEU A 52 -2.66 4.38 3.51
CA LEU A 52 -3.26 5.53 2.80
C LEU A 52 -3.16 5.37 1.28
N VAL A 53 -2.03 4.88 0.78
CA VAL A 53 -1.86 4.60 -0.66
C VAL A 53 -2.81 3.49 -1.12
N LEU A 54 -2.95 2.41 -0.35
CA LEU A 54 -3.91 1.35 -0.67
C LEU A 54 -5.36 1.84 -0.70
N LEU A 55 -5.76 2.67 0.26
CA LEU A 55 -7.08 3.28 0.29
C LEU A 55 -7.31 4.22 -0.91
N GLY A 56 -6.30 5.01 -1.26
CA GLY A 56 -6.33 5.87 -2.44
C GLY A 56 -6.50 5.06 -3.73
N ALA A 57 -5.69 4.01 -3.90
CA ALA A 57 -5.79 3.10 -5.04
C ALA A 57 -7.18 2.45 -5.12
N TRP A 58 -7.70 1.92 -4.00
CA TRP A 58 -9.06 1.38 -3.93
C TRP A 58 -10.12 2.41 -4.37
N SER A 59 -10.01 3.65 -3.89
CA SER A 59 -10.94 4.71 -4.24
C SER A 59 -10.89 5.05 -5.72
N VAL A 60 -9.70 5.19 -6.31
CA VAL A 60 -9.51 5.49 -7.74
C VAL A 60 -10.10 4.38 -8.59
N PHE A 61 -9.72 3.13 -8.30
CA PHE A 61 -10.24 1.98 -9.02
C PHE A 61 -11.76 1.92 -8.92
N THR A 62 -12.35 2.18 -7.75
CA THR A 62 -13.81 2.14 -7.54
C THR A 62 -14.54 3.24 -8.29
N GLY A 63 -13.91 4.41 -8.46
CA GLY A 63 -14.42 5.48 -9.31
C GLY A 63 -14.51 5.06 -10.77
N ILE A 64 -13.41 4.54 -11.34
CA ILE A 64 -13.35 4.08 -12.74
C ILE A 64 -14.43 3.04 -13.03
N ASP A 65 -14.64 2.09 -12.10
CA ASP A 65 -15.63 1.02 -12.26
C ASP A 65 -17.07 1.55 -12.28
N ARG A 66 -17.35 2.63 -11.54
CA ARG A 66 -18.67 3.29 -11.55
C ARG A 66 -18.93 4.08 -12.83
N GLU A 67 -17.90 4.65 -13.44
CA GLU A 67 -18.02 5.41 -14.68
C GLU A 67 -18.15 4.51 -15.92
N THR A 68 -17.70 3.26 -15.82
CA THR A 68 -17.70 2.30 -16.94
C THR A 68 -18.98 1.44 -16.98
N ALA A 69 -19.83 1.49 -15.95
CA ALA A 69 -21.11 0.77 -15.84
C ALA A 69 -22.31 1.64 -16.26
#